data_AF-A0A810PUQ8-F1
#
_entry.id   AF-A0A810PUQ8-F1
#
_cell.length_a   1.000
_cell.length_b   1.000
_cell.length_c   1.000
_cell.angle_alpha   90.00
_cell.angle_beta   90.00
_cell.angle_gamma   90.00
#
_symmetry.space_group_name_H-M   'P 1'
#
loop_
_entity.id
_entity.type
_entity.pdbx_description
1 polymer ?
#
loop_
_entity_poly.entity_id
_entity_poly.type
_entity_poly.pdbx_seq_one_letter_code
_entity_poly.pdbx_strand_id
1 'polypeptide(L)'
;MERLTEKHYLGTDHYMKCSGSCNVDMDCIDCPSFDCLVERLAAYEDTGMTPEVFQSYVVFLQDLIGNQKASEALDRFRWLAEADKDGRVMVLPVRPVLTQSIGSMLYIIEEGEIFEDSLCEALIGMESNGEINIFYTTLSDQISFEQADIGKTVFLTREEAEKALGAMKDGNG
;
A
#
# COMPACT_ATOMS: atom_id res chain seq x y z
N MET A 1 -9.13 -23.65 6.68
CA MET A 1 -10.43 -24.10 6.16
C MET A 1 -10.29 -25.57 5.79
N GLU A 2 -11.25 -26.40 6.14
CA GLU A 2 -11.32 -27.76 5.61
C GLU A 2 -11.77 -27.69 4.14
N ARG A 3 -10.96 -28.25 3.23
CA ARG A 3 -11.26 -28.25 1.79
C ARG A 3 -12.35 -29.27 1.49
N LEU A 4 -13.45 -28.80 0.92
CA LEU A 4 -14.63 -29.57 0.53
C LEU A 4 -14.52 -30.15 -0.89
N THR A 5 -13.54 -29.73 -1.69
CA THR A 5 -13.29 -30.30 -3.03
C THR A 5 -12.00 -31.13 -3.09
N GLU A 6 -11.93 -32.06 -4.04
CA GLU A 6 -10.71 -32.80 -4.39
C GLU A 6 -10.58 -32.98 -5.91
N LYS A 7 -9.34 -33.06 -6.40
CA LYS A 7 -9.08 -33.33 -7.82
C LYS A 7 -9.32 -34.79 -8.14
N HIS A 8 -9.95 -35.06 -9.28
CA HIS A 8 -10.05 -36.41 -9.79
C HIS A 8 -8.68 -37.00 -10.10
N TYR A 9 -8.48 -38.26 -9.72
CA TYR A 9 -7.20 -38.95 -9.86
C TYR A 9 -6.72 -39.09 -11.32
N LEU A 10 -7.59 -38.87 -12.31
CA LEU A 10 -7.29 -38.92 -13.76
C LEU A 10 -7.84 -37.75 -14.57
N GLY A 11 -8.41 -36.73 -13.93
CA GLY A 11 -9.13 -35.64 -14.61
C GLY A 11 -8.52 -34.26 -14.35
N THR A 12 -8.92 -33.28 -15.16
CA THR A 12 -8.70 -31.85 -14.87
C THR A 12 -9.69 -31.30 -13.85
N ASP A 13 -10.74 -32.08 -13.54
CA ASP A 13 -11.94 -31.61 -12.87
C ASP A 13 -11.94 -31.97 -11.37
N HIS A 14 -12.70 -31.21 -10.59
CA HIS A 14 -12.85 -31.32 -9.14
C HIS A 14 -14.19 -31.96 -8.76
N TYR A 15 -14.18 -32.72 -7.67
CA TYR A 15 -15.35 -33.38 -7.09
C TYR A 15 -15.55 -32.94 -5.64
N MET A 16 -16.80 -32.92 -5.18
CA MET A 16 -17.11 -32.69 -3.77
C MET A 16 -16.68 -33.90 -2.95
N LYS A 17 -16.00 -33.62 -1.83
CA LYS A 17 -15.73 -34.63 -0.81
C LYS A 17 -17.02 -35.03 -0.15
N CYS A 18 -17.33 -36.31 -0.29
CA CYS A 18 -18.51 -36.90 0.30
C CYS A 18 -18.24 -37.24 1.76
N SER A 19 -19.14 -36.89 2.69
CA SER A 19 -19.10 -37.51 4.02
C SER A 19 -19.41 -39.00 3.82
N GLY A 20 -18.58 -39.90 4.36
CA GLY A 20 -18.64 -41.35 4.11
C GLY A 20 -19.96 -42.06 4.51
N SER A 21 -21.02 -41.32 4.77
CA SER A 21 -22.39 -41.74 5.05
C SER A 21 -23.40 -41.30 3.97
N CYS A 22 -22.95 -40.96 2.76
CA CYS A 22 -23.85 -40.60 1.66
C CYS A 22 -24.40 -41.87 0.98
N ASN A 23 -25.63 -42.24 1.34
CA ASN A 23 -26.41 -43.30 0.70
C ASN A 23 -27.49 -42.73 -0.24
N VAL A 24 -27.33 -41.49 -0.67
CA VAL A 24 -28.23 -40.85 -1.63
C VAL A 24 -27.51 -40.84 -2.97
N ASP A 25 -27.98 -41.67 -3.90
CA ASP A 25 -27.66 -41.48 -5.32
C ASP A 25 -28.11 -40.06 -5.68
N MET A 26 -27.17 -39.13 -5.78
CA MET A 26 -27.43 -37.88 -6.47
C MET A 26 -27.57 -38.26 -7.94
N ASP A 27 -28.80 -38.25 -8.45
CA ASP A 27 -29.15 -38.32 -9.88
C ASP A 27 -28.56 -37.14 -10.71
N CYS A 28 -27.52 -36.49 -10.20
CA CYS A 28 -26.74 -35.42 -10.83
C CYS A 28 -25.38 -35.93 -11.34
N ILE A 29 -25.18 -37.24 -11.46
CA ILE A 29 -24.10 -37.84 -12.23
C ILE A 29 -24.18 -37.24 -13.65
N ASP A 30 -23.13 -36.55 -14.07
CA ASP A 30 -23.04 -35.83 -15.36
C ASP A 30 -23.92 -34.58 -15.49
N CYS A 31 -24.10 -33.79 -14.42
CA CYS A 31 -24.74 -32.47 -14.48
C CYS A 31 -23.70 -31.34 -14.66
N PRO A 32 -23.61 -30.70 -15.85
CA PRO A 32 -22.61 -29.64 -16.09
C PRO A 32 -22.75 -28.44 -15.16
N SER A 33 -23.98 -28.17 -14.70
CA SER A 33 -24.25 -27.11 -13.73
C SER A 33 -23.66 -27.43 -12.35
N PHE A 34 -23.67 -28.71 -11.95
CA PHE A 34 -23.08 -29.16 -10.70
C PHE A 34 -21.56 -29.10 -10.77
N ASP A 35 -20.96 -29.61 -11.85
CA ASP A 35 -19.51 -29.55 -12.07
C ASP A 35 -19.01 -28.10 -12.04
N CYS A 36 -19.72 -27.17 -12.68
CA CYS A 36 -19.41 -25.73 -12.64
C CYS A 36 -19.43 -25.15 -11.21
N LEU A 37 -20.36 -25.59 -10.36
CA LEU A 37 -20.40 -25.17 -8.95
C LEU A 37 -19.19 -25.72 -8.18
N VAL A 38 -18.82 -26.98 -8.40
CA VAL A 38 -17.67 -27.61 -7.76
C VAL A 38 -16.37 -26.96 -8.19
N GLU A 39 -16.19 -26.66 -9.47
CA GLU A 39 -15.02 -25.93 -9.99
C GLU A 39 -14.91 -24.52 -9.40
N ARG A 40 -16.03 -23.79 -9.30
CA ARG A 40 -16.03 -22.46 -8.68
C ARG A 40 -15.66 -22.51 -7.21
N LEU A 41 -16.11 -23.53 -6.48
CA LEU A 41 -15.74 -23.74 -5.09
C LEU A 41 -14.26 -24.11 -4.96
N ALA A 42 -13.76 -25.02 -5.80
CA ALA A 42 -12.35 -25.41 -5.81
C ALA A 42 -11.44 -24.21 -6.11
N ALA A 43 -11.79 -23.38 -7.09
CA ALA A 43 -11.04 -22.16 -7.42
C ALA A 43 -11.04 -21.16 -6.26
N TYR A 44 -12.15 -21.05 -5.50
CA TYR A 44 -12.19 -20.25 -4.28
C TYR A 44 -11.32 -20.86 -3.17
N GLU A 45 -11.39 -22.18 -2.93
CA GLU A 45 -10.59 -22.88 -1.93
C GLU A 45 -9.09 -22.82 -2.23
N ASP A 46 -8.69 -22.81 -3.51
CA ASP A 46 -7.31 -22.64 -3.96
C ASP A 46 -6.75 -21.25 -3.62
N THR A 47 -7.60 -20.25 -3.33
CA THR A 47 -7.14 -18.96 -2.76
C THR A 47 -6.62 -19.10 -1.32
N GLY A 48 -6.96 -20.19 -0.63
CA GLY A 48 -6.61 -20.44 0.77
C GLY A 48 -7.32 -19.54 1.78
N MET A 49 -8.23 -18.66 1.34
CA MET A 49 -8.95 -17.73 2.20
C MET A 49 -10.19 -18.37 2.81
N THR A 50 -10.49 -18.06 4.08
CA THR A 50 -11.81 -18.38 4.65
C THR A 50 -12.85 -17.35 4.23
N PRO A 51 -14.16 -17.64 4.28
CA PRO A 51 -15.18 -16.70 3.86
C PRO A 51 -15.20 -15.48 4.77
N GLU A 52 -14.88 -15.65 6.05
CA GLU A 52 -14.75 -14.57 7.02
C GLU A 52 -13.57 -13.65 6.69
N VAL A 53 -12.41 -14.24 6.33
CA VAL A 53 -11.22 -13.48 5.91
C VAL A 53 -11.45 -12.76 4.58
N PHE A 54 -12.09 -13.43 3.61
CA PHE A 54 -12.43 -12.79 2.34
C PHE A 54 -13.41 -11.63 2.55
N GLN A 55 -14.42 -11.82 3.40
CA GLN A 55 -15.40 -10.79 3.74
C GLN A 55 -14.73 -9.59 4.42
N SER A 56 -13.73 -9.80 5.29
CA SER A 56 -13.01 -8.70 5.93
C SER A 56 -12.22 -7.86 4.91
N TYR A 57 -11.59 -8.50 3.92
CA TYR A 57 -10.96 -7.78 2.80
C TYR A 57 -11.97 -7.00 1.97
N VAL A 58 -13.14 -7.57 1.67
CA VAL A 58 -14.20 -6.89 0.92
C VAL A 58 -14.68 -5.64 1.66
N VAL A 59 -14.92 -5.73 2.97
CA VAL A 59 -15.33 -4.59 3.80
C VAL A 59 -14.23 -3.53 3.84
N PHE A 60 -12.97 -3.94 4.05
CA PHE A 60 -11.83 -3.03 4.03
C PHE A 60 -11.68 -2.29 2.69
N LEU A 61 -11.80 -3.01 1.57
CA LEU A 61 -11.73 -2.42 0.25
C LEU A 61 -12.93 -1.50 -0.01
N GLN A 62 -14.14 -1.86 0.42
CA GLN A 62 -15.32 -0.99 0.29
C GLN A 62 -15.15 0.32 1.05
N ASP A 63 -14.61 0.26 2.28
CA ASP A 63 -14.33 1.45 3.10
C ASP A 63 -13.23 2.33 2.46
N LEU A 64 -12.16 1.70 1.96
CA LEU A 64 -11.03 2.38 1.32
C LEU A 64 -11.40 3.04 -0.02
N ILE A 65 -12.25 2.40 -0.80
CA ILE A 65 -12.63 2.82 -2.16
C ILE A 65 -13.78 3.85 -2.13
N GLY A 66 -14.52 3.92 -1.02
CA GLY A 66 -15.65 4.84 -0.85
C GLY A 66 -16.71 4.67 -1.95
N ASN A 67 -17.08 5.77 -2.63
CA ASN A 67 -18.05 5.76 -3.73
C ASN A 67 -17.46 5.39 -5.11
N GLN A 68 -16.17 5.03 -5.21
CA GLN A 68 -15.59 4.62 -6.48
C GLN A 68 -16.04 3.20 -6.86
N LYS A 69 -16.03 2.87 -8.15
CA LYS A 69 -16.26 1.48 -8.56
C LYS A 69 -15.07 0.63 -8.13
N ALA A 70 -15.34 -0.49 -7.47
CA ALA A 70 -14.31 -1.40 -6.96
C ALA A 70 -13.29 -1.83 -8.03
N SER A 71 -13.74 -2.03 -9.28
CA SER A 71 -12.86 -2.38 -10.41
C SER A 71 -11.87 -1.25 -10.76
N GLU A 72 -12.36 0.00 -10.83
CA GLU A 72 -11.53 1.16 -11.22
C GLU A 72 -10.47 1.46 -10.16
N ALA A 73 -10.83 1.34 -8.88
CA ALA A 73 -9.88 1.53 -7.80
C ALA A 73 -8.86 0.39 -7.72
N LEU A 74 -9.28 -0.86 -7.92
CA LEU A 74 -8.36 -2.00 -7.94
C LEU A 74 -7.34 -1.91 -9.08
N ASP A 75 -7.76 -1.46 -10.27
CA ASP A 75 -6.84 -1.24 -11.40
C ASP A 75 -5.81 -0.16 -11.07
N ARG A 76 -6.23 0.94 -10.46
CA ARG A 76 -5.31 1.98 -9.98
C ARG A 76 -4.34 1.45 -8.92
N PHE A 77 -4.81 0.65 -7.96
CA PHE A 77 -3.94 0.05 -6.95
C PHE A 77 -2.91 -0.90 -7.56
N ARG A 78 -3.30 -1.75 -8.51
CA ARG A 78 -2.38 -2.63 -9.23
C ARG A 78 -1.32 -1.85 -10.00
N TRP A 79 -1.74 -0.78 -10.69
CA TRP A 79 -0.82 0.10 -11.40
C TRP A 79 0.17 0.79 -10.47
N LEU A 80 -0.29 1.31 -9.32
CA LEU A 80 0.56 1.93 -8.31
C LEU A 80 1.53 0.91 -7.69
N ALA A 81 1.07 -0.29 -7.34
CA ALA A 81 1.92 -1.33 -6.76
C ALA A 81 3.01 -1.79 -7.73
N GLU A 82 2.71 -1.88 -9.02
CA GLU A 82 3.73 -2.21 -10.02
C GLU A 82 4.71 -1.04 -10.24
N ALA A 83 4.19 0.19 -10.29
CA ALA A 83 5.04 1.38 -10.37
C ALA A 83 5.97 1.54 -9.16
N ASP A 84 5.50 1.17 -7.97
CA ASP A 84 6.28 1.23 -6.73
C ASP A 84 7.44 0.21 -6.78
N LYS A 85 7.18 -1.03 -7.22
CA LYS A 85 8.24 -2.03 -7.44
C LYS A 85 9.28 -1.57 -8.47
N ASP A 86 8.84 -0.85 -9.49
CA ASP A 86 9.72 -0.29 -10.52
C ASP A 86 10.48 0.97 -10.04
N GLY A 87 10.29 1.42 -8.81
CA GLY A 87 10.92 2.64 -8.28
C GLY A 87 10.38 3.93 -8.92
N ARG A 88 9.17 3.90 -9.49
CA ARG A 88 8.52 5.02 -10.20
C ARG A 88 7.53 5.81 -9.34
N VAL A 89 7.30 5.40 -8.10
CA VAL A 89 6.38 6.06 -7.16
C VAL A 89 7.17 6.82 -6.11
N MET A 90 6.78 8.08 -5.90
CA MET A 90 7.30 8.94 -4.85
C MET A 90 6.12 9.59 -4.13
N VAL A 91 6.24 9.75 -2.81
CA VAL A 91 5.24 10.41 -1.97
C VAL A 91 5.85 11.70 -1.44
N LEU A 92 5.25 12.83 -1.79
CA LEU A 92 5.70 14.12 -1.26
C LEU A 92 5.52 14.15 0.27
N PRO A 93 6.47 14.74 1.00
CA PRO A 93 6.44 14.76 2.45
C PRO A 93 5.31 15.61 3.00
N VAL A 94 4.85 16.60 2.22
CA VAL A 94 3.74 17.49 2.55
C VAL A 94 2.75 17.55 1.41
N ARG A 95 1.51 17.94 1.73
CA ARG A 95 0.50 18.18 0.69
C ARG A 95 0.88 19.44 -0.10
N PRO A 96 0.79 19.42 -1.44
CA PRO A 96 0.94 20.63 -2.24
C PRO A 96 -0.18 21.60 -1.88
N VAL A 97 0.16 22.82 -1.46
CA VAL A 97 -0.83 23.86 -1.19
C VAL A 97 -0.49 25.09 -2.03
N LEU A 98 -1.49 25.62 -2.75
CA LEU A 98 -1.34 26.84 -3.54
C LEU A 98 -1.23 28.11 -2.67
N THR A 99 -1.45 27.97 -1.36
CA THR A 99 -1.34 29.04 -0.38
C THR A 99 -0.47 28.58 0.79
N GLN A 100 0.44 29.45 1.24
CA GLN A 100 1.26 29.24 2.43
C GLN A 100 0.36 28.91 3.62
N SER A 101 0.30 27.64 3.98
CA SER A 101 -0.54 27.15 5.08
C SER A 101 0.32 26.26 5.97
N ILE A 102 -0.16 26.04 7.20
CA ILE A 102 0.45 25.14 8.19
C ILE A 102 0.78 23.75 7.60
N GLY A 103 0.07 23.34 6.53
CA GLY A 103 0.27 22.06 5.85
C GLY A 103 1.58 21.89 5.08
N SER A 104 2.39 22.94 4.92
CA SER A 104 3.69 22.89 4.23
C SER A 104 4.86 23.36 5.09
N MET A 105 4.64 23.57 6.39
CA MET A 105 5.70 23.99 7.32
C MET A 105 6.69 22.87 7.59
N LEU A 106 7.97 23.24 7.63
CA LEU A 106 9.12 22.41 7.90
C LEU A 106 9.90 23.04 9.07
N TYR A 107 10.54 22.16 9.85
CA TYR A 107 11.43 22.52 10.95
C TYR A 107 12.81 21.99 10.62
N ILE A 108 13.77 22.89 10.43
CA ILE A 108 15.07 22.56 9.87
C ILE A 108 16.14 22.83 10.91
N ILE A 109 16.96 21.83 11.22
CA ILE A 109 18.10 21.95 12.11
C ILE A 109 19.32 22.37 11.30
N GLU A 110 19.84 23.55 11.59
CA GLU A 110 21.09 24.06 11.01
C GLU A 110 21.86 24.80 12.12
N GLU A 111 23.17 24.61 12.17
CA GLU A 111 24.06 25.23 13.19
C GLU A 111 23.61 25.06 14.66
N GLY A 112 22.82 24.02 14.97
CA GLY A 112 22.36 23.75 16.34
C GLY A 112 21.12 24.55 16.78
N GLU A 113 20.45 25.20 15.82
CA GLU A 113 19.18 25.92 15.98
C GLU A 113 18.10 25.32 15.07
N ILE A 114 16.84 25.59 15.37
CA ILE A 114 15.70 25.16 14.56
C ILE A 114 15.15 26.38 13.82
N PHE A 115 15.13 26.29 12.49
CA PHE A 115 14.51 27.24 11.59
C PHE A 115 13.14 26.75 11.14
N GLU A 116 12.20 27.67 11.02
CA GLU A 116 10.86 27.38 10.52
C GLU A 116 10.73 27.96 9.11
N ASP A 117 10.42 27.12 8.14
CA ASP A 117 10.19 27.56 6.75
C ASP A 117 9.10 26.71 6.09
N SER A 118 8.58 27.17 4.96
CA SER A 118 7.58 26.46 4.16
C SER A 118 8.21 25.82 2.94
N LEU A 119 7.80 24.59 2.62
CA LEU A 119 8.14 24.00 1.32
C LEU A 119 7.52 24.83 0.19
N CYS A 120 8.33 25.18 -0.81
CA CYS A 120 7.90 25.97 -1.97
C CYS A 120 7.94 25.17 -3.27
N GLU A 121 9.03 24.45 -3.52
CA GLU A 121 9.23 23.68 -4.74
C GLU A 121 9.69 22.25 -4.45
N ALA A 122 9.30 21.33 -5.33
CA ALA A 122 9.81 19.98 -5.40
C ALA A 122 10.21 19.67 -6.84
N LEU A 123 11.51 19.64 -7.11
CA LEU A 123 12.08 19.32 -8.41
C LEU A 123 12.36 17.83 -8.49
N ILE A 124 11.66 17.15 -9.38
CA ILE A 124 11.79 15.70 -9.59
C ILE A 124 12.77 15.45 -10.73
N GLY A 125 13.84 14.72 -10.44
CA GLY A 125 14.91 14.42 -11.38
C GLY A 125 15.36 12.96 -11.29
N MET A 126 16.33 12.62 -12.14
CA MET A 126 16.99 11.31 -12.14
C MET A 126 18.45 11.51 -11.72
N GLU A 127 18.90 10.69 -10.79
CA GLU A 127 20.30 10.61 -10.41
C GLU A 127 21.14 9.86 -11.45
N SER A 128 22.46 10.00 -11.35
CA SER A 128 23.40 9.31 -12.25
C SER A 128 23.34 7.77 -12.17
N ASN A 129 22.83 7.22 -11.06
CA ASN A 129 22.58 5.80 -10.85
C ASN A 129 21.26 5.31 -11.49
N GLY A 130 20.44 6.21 -12.05
CA GLY A 130 19.14 5.91 -12.65
C GLY A 130 17.95 5.94 -11.68
N GLU A 131 18.17 6.26 -10.40
CA GLU A 131 17.11 6.40 -9.40
C GLU A 131 16.43 7.78 -9.52
N ILE A 132 15.14 7.85 -9.15
CA ILE A 132 14.44 9.13 -9.04
C ILE A 132 14.88 9.81 -7.75
N ASN A 133 15.20 11.10 -7.81
CA ASN A 133 15.44 11.93 -6.64
C ASN A 133 14.53 13.18 -6.69
N ILE A 134 14.24 13.73 -5.51
CA ILE A 134 13.47 14.96 -5.36
C ILE A 134 14.31 15.96 -4.58
N PHE A 135 14.52 17.11 -5.20
CA PHE A 135 15.18 18.25 -4.59
C PHE A 135 14.12 19.27 -4.16
N TYR A 136 14.15 19.61 -2.89
CA TYR A 136 13.20 20.52 -2.28
C TYR A 136 13.84 21.88 -2.06
N THR A 137 13.07 22.95 -2.29
CA THR A 137 13.47 24.31 -1.91
C THR A 137 12.39 24.94 -1.05
N THR A 138 12.83 25.66 -0.03
CA THR A 138 11.93 26.39 0.86
C THR A 138 11.61 27.78 0.31
N LEU A 139 10.52 28.37 0.79
CA LEU A 139 9.97 29.64 0.29
C LEU A 139 10.95 30.81 0.40
N SER A 140 11.79 30.81 1.44
CA SER A 140 12.77 31.88 1.61
C SER A 140 13.96 31.78 0.64
N ASP A 141 13.99 30.75 -0.23
CA ASP A 141 15.12 30.32 -1.06
C ASP A 141 16.40 29.98 -0.25
N GLN A 142 16.33 29.99 1.10
CA GLN A 142 17.52 29.89 1.97
C GLN A 142 17.94 28.46 2.26
N ILE A 143 17.09 27.45 2.04
CA ILE A 143 17.44 26.06 2.32
C ILE A 143 16.95 25.15 1.19
N SER A 144 17.86 24.30 0.74
CA SER A 144 17.56 23.23 -0.20
C SER A 144 18.01 21.90 0.36
N PHE A 145 17.19 20.87 0.18
CA PHE A 145 17.42 19.56 0.78
C PHE A 145 16.85 18.43 -0.09
N GLU A 146 17.33 17.21 0.14
CA GLU A 146 16.85 16.01 -0.54
C GLU A 146 15.87 15.24 0.33
N GLN A 147 15.12 14.31 -0.27
CA GLN A 147 14.22 13.42 0.47
C GLN A 147 14.92 12.68 1.63
N ALA A 148 16.22 12.38 1.49
CA ALA A 148 17.03 11.68 2.49
C ALA A 148 17.34 12.51 3.75
N ASP A 149 17.13 13.83 3.71
CA ASP A 149 17.37 14.74 4.84
C ASP A 149 16.17 14.82 5.81
N ILE A 150 15.00 14.37 5.35
CA ILE A 150 13.78 14.32 6.13
C ILE A 150 13.93 13.29 7.27
N GLY A 151 13.62 13.71 8.50
CA GLY A 151 13.81 12.94 9.72
C GLY A 151 15.24 12.99 10.27
N LYS A 152 16.17 13.68 9.61
CA LYS A 152 17.56 13.88 10.08
C LYS A 152 17.85 15.33 10.43
N THR A 153 17.69 16.21 9.45
CA THR A 153 17.90 17.65 9.57
C THR A 153 16.64 18.43 9.23
N VAL A 154 15.70 17.84 8.48
CA VAL A 154 14.40 18.45 8.13
C VAL A 154 13.27 17.65 8.75
N PHE A 155 12.31 18.30 9.39
CA PHE A 155 11.21 17.64 10.11
C PHE A 155 9.86 18.26 9.76
N LEU A 156 8.81 17.44 9.83
CA LEU A 156 7.42 17.86 9.54
C LEU A 156 6.72 18.38 10.80
N THR A 157 7.31 18.18 11.97
CA THR A 157 6.81 18.66 13.25
C THR A 157 7.92 19.27 14.09
N ARG A 158 7.56 20.29 14.89
CA ARG A 158 8.49 20.95 15.80
C ARG A 158 9.02 19.99 16.87
N GLU A 159 8.14 19.14 17.40
CA GLU A 159 8.46 18.18 18.46
C GLU A 159 9.56 17.20 18.01
N GLU A 160 9.47 16.67 16.79
CA GLU A 160 10.49 15.79 16.23
C GLU A 160 11.83 16.54 16.04
N ALA A 161 11.80 17.79 15.59
CA ALA A 161 13.00 18.61 15.45
C ALA A 161 13.66 18.91 16.81
N GLU A 162 12.89 19.28 17.83
CA GLU A 162 13.40 19.54 19.18
C GLU A 162 14.02 18.29 19.80
N LYS A 163 13.38 17.13 19.60
CA LYS A 163 13.90 15.84 20.05
C LYS A 163 15.21 15.48 19.33
N ALA A 164 15.27 15.66 18.02
CA ALA A 164 16.47 15.40 17.24
C ALA A 164 17.62 16.35 17.64
N LEU A 165 17.34 17.64 17.82
CA LEU A 165 18.32 18.62 18.27
C LEU A 165 18.85 18.30 19.67
N GLY A 166 17.98 17.86 20.59
CA GLY A 166 18.38 17.40 21.93
C GLY A 166 19.36 16.23 21.85
N ALA A 167 19.04 15.21 21.04
CA ALA A 167 19.92 14.05 20.84
C ALA A 167 21.28 14.43 20.24
N MET A 168 21.33 15.41 19.33
CA MET A 168 22.59 15.92 18.76
C MET A 168 23.45 16.64 19.82
N LYS A 169 22.82 17.36 20.76
CA LYS A 169 23.51 18.05 21.86
C LYS A 169 24.05 17.08 22.90
N ASP A 170 23.29 16.02 23.21
CA ASP A 170 23.67 15.01 24.21
C ASP A 170 24.74 14.02 23.70
N GLY A 171 24.80 13.78 22.38
CA GLY A 171 25.78 12.89 21.75
C GLY A 171 27.17 13.50 21.50
N ASN A 172 27.33 14.81 21.72
CA ASN A 172 28.58 15.55 21.53
C ASN A 172 29.32 15.84 22.86
N GLY A 173 28.95 15.16 23.95
CA GLY A 173 29.53 15.28 25.29
C GLY A 173 30.58 14.22 25.64
#